data_AF-A0A9P8L2Y8-F1
#
_entry.id   AF-A0A9P8L2Y8-F1
#
_cell.length_a   1.000
_cell.length_b   1.000
_cell.length_c   1.000
_cell.angle_alpha   90.00
_cell.angle_beta   90.00
_cell.angle_gamma   90.00
#
_symmetry.space_group_name_H-M   'P 1'
#
loop_
_entity.id
_entity.type
_entity.pdbx_description
1 polymer ?
#
loop_
_entity_poly.entity_id
_entity_poly.type
_entity_poly.pdbx_seq_one_letter_code
_entity_poly.pdbx_strand_id
1 'polypeptide(L)' 'MTKGSTIDEQVDAALDRLLVEFGRKILEIVPGKVSTEVDARFSFDREASIKKALHIIEVRREALTTGRV' A
#
# COMPACT_ATOMS: atom_id res chain seq x y z
N MET A 1 -3.95 12.95 -11.67
CA MET A 1 -4.19 11.90 -12.69
C MET A 1 -4.55 10.64 -11.95
N THR A 2 -5.70 10.04 -12.26
CA THR A 2 -6.13 8.74 -11.73
C THR A 2 -5.17 7.65 -12.26
N LYS A 3 -4.62 6.80 -11.38
CA LYS A 3 -3.88 5.60 -11.80
C LYS A 3 -4.92 4.53 -12.16
N GLY A 4 -4.85 3.94 -13.36
CA GLY A 4 -5.79 2.91 -13.85
C GLY A 4 -6.70 3.37 -15.00
N SER A 5 -6.93 2.49 -15.97
CA SER A 5 -7.78 2.71 -17.15
C SER A 5 -9.24 2.33 -16.93
N THR A 6 -9.51 1.44 -15.96
CA THR A 6 -10.87 1.01 -15.58
C THR A 6 -11.27 1.51 -14.20
N ILE A 7 -12.57 1.45 -13.87
CA ILE A 7 -13.06 1.82 -12.54
C ILE A 7 -12.44 0.90 -11.48
N ASP A 8 -12.38 -0.40 -11.73
CA ASP A 8 -11.82 -1.36 -10.77
C ASP A 8 -10.35 -1.08 -10.49
N GLU A 9 -9.55 -0.80 -11.52
CA GLU A 9 -8.15 -0.41 -11.37
C GLU A 9 -7.99 0.89 -10.58
N GLN A 10 -8.88 1.86 -10.80
CA GLN A 10 -8.87 3.14 -10.06
C GLN A 10 -9.25 2.95 -8.60
N VAL A 11 -10.22 2.08 -8.31
CA VAL A 11 -10.63 1.73 -6.94
C VAL A 11 -9.49 1.03 -6.21
N ASP A 12 -8.86 0.03 -6.83
CA ASP A 12 -7.72 -0.67 -6.26
C ASP A 12 -6.54 0.29 -5.98
N ALA A 13 -6.21 1.19 -6.92
CA ALA A 13 -5.16 2.19 -6.73
C ALA A 13 -5.51 3.21 -5.63
N ALA A 14 -6.77 3.61 -5.52
CA ALA A 14 -7.24 4.51 -4.47
C ALA A 14 -7.14 3.86 -3.08
N LEU A 15 -7.51 2.58 -2.95
CA LEU A 15 -7.38 1.82 -1.72
C LEU A 15 -5.92 1.68 -1.28
N ASP A 16 -5.01 1.35 -2.20
CA ASP A 16 -3.58 1.26 -1.90
C ASP A 16 -3.05 2.60 -1.39
N ARG A 17 -3.41 3.71 -2.05
CA ARG A 17 -2.99 5.04 -1.61
C ARG A 17 -3.56 5.39 -0.24
N LEU A 18 -4.83 5.07 0.00
CA LEU A 18 -5.50 5.32 1.28
C LEU A 18 -4.77 4.63 2.43
N LEU A 19 -4.46 3.34 2.28
CA LEU A 19 -3.73 2.56 3.30
C LEU A 19 -2.33 3.13 3.59
N VAL A 20 -1.62 3.58 2.55
CA VAL A 20 -0.31 4.22 2.70
C VAL A 20 -0.41 5.54 3.47
N GLU A 21 -1.40 6.39 3.15
CA GLU A 21 -1.60 7.67 3.83
C GLU A 21 -2.01 7.50 5.30
N PHE A 22 -2.85 6.51 5.61
CA PHE A 22 -3.15 6.16 7.01
C PHE A 22 -1.89 5.75 7.76
N GLY A 23 -1.08 4.86 7.17
CA GLY A 23 0.19 4.46 7.77
C GLY A 23 1.13 5.65 8.01
N ARG A 24 1.18 6.61 7.08
CA ARG A 24 1.94 7.85 7.23
C ARG A 24 1.48 8.65 8.44
N LYS A 25 0.17 8.82 8.64
CA LYS A 25 -0.40 9.50 9.80
C LYS A 25 -0.13 8.78 11.12
N ILE A 26 -0.15 7.45 11.13
CA ILE A 26 0.25 6.67 12.31
C ILE A 26 1.72 6.90 12.66
N LEU A 27 2.62 6.91 11.66
CA LEU A 27 4.06 7.13 11.87
C LEU A 27 4.42 8.54 12.36
N GLU A 28 3.55 9.54 12.18
CA GLU A 28 3.67 10.86 12.81
C GLU A 28 3.48 10.79 14.34
N ILE A 29 2.80 9.75 14.85
CA ILE A 29 2.44 9.58 16.27
C ILE A 29 3.38 8.58 16.96
N VAL A 30 3.65 7.44 16.32
CA VAL A 30 4.47 6.36 16.92
C VAL A 30 5.93 6.51 16.51
N PRO A 31 6.92 6.09 17.33
CA PRO A 31 8.34 6.07 16.94
C PRO A 31 8.76 4.78 16.20
N GLY A 32 7.91 3.74 16.22
CA GLY A 32 8.21 2.40 15.70
C GLY A 32 7.91 2.21 14.22
N LYS A 33 7.29 1.08 13.87
CA LYS A 33 6.91 0.75 12.49
C LYS A 33 5.39 0.70 12.35
N VAL A 34 4.91 0.72 11.11
CA VAL A 34 3.50 0.46 10.80
C VAL A 34 3.39 -0.67 9.77
N SER A 35 2.68 -1.73 10.14
CA SER A 35 2.33 -2.82 9.24
C SER A 35 1.22 -2.36 8.28
N THR A 36 1.27 -2.86 7.05
CA THR A 36 0.22 -2.62 6.05
C THR A 36 -0.06 -3.95 5.38
N GLU A 37 -1.31 -4.37 5.47
CA GLU A 37 -1.74 -5.67 4.95
C GLU A 37 -1.94 -5.59 3.44
N VAL A 38 -1.59 -6.67 2.75
CA VAL A 38 -1.96 -6.86 1.34
C VAL A 38 -3.42 -7.29 1.25
N ASP A 39 -4.02 -7.16 0.07
CA ASP A 39 -5.39 -7.62 -0.15
C ASP A 39 -5.55 -9.12 0.14
N ALA A 40 -6.47 -9.47 1.04
CA ALA A 40 -6.74 -10.83 1.46
C ALA A 40 -7.25 -11.74 0.32
N ARG A 41 -7.74 -11.18 -0.79
CA ARG A 41 -8.05 -11.95 -2.01
C ARG A 41 -6.85 -12.75 -2.51
N PHE A 42 -5.63 -12.30 -2.22
CA PHE A 42 -4.39 -12.97 -2.59
C PHE A 42 -3.84 -13.91 -1.52
N SER A 43 -4.56 -14.18 -0.43
CA SER A 43 -4.06 -15.03 0.68
C SER A 43 -3.66 -16.44 0.26
N PHE A 44 -4.24 -16.96 -0.83
CA PHE A 44 -3.92 -18.29 -1.37
C PHE A 44 -3.11 -18.24 -2.67
N ASP A 45 -2.76 -17.05 -3.15
CA ASP A 45 -1.89 -16.83 -4.30
C ASP A 45 -0.60 -16.15 -3.87
N ARG A 46 0.44 -16.97 -3.69
CA ARG A 46 1.76 -16.52 -3.26
C ARG A 46 2.34 -15.45 -4.20
N GLU A 47 2.21 -15.63 -5.51
CA GLU A 47 2.84 -14.72 -6.47
C GLU A 47 2.10 -13.40 -6.54
N ALA A 48 0.77 -13.43 -6.53
CA ALA A 48 -0.04 -12.22 -6.48
C ALA A 48 0.17 -11.45 -5.16
N SER A 49 0.26 -12.15 -4.03
CA SER A 49 0.54 -11.55 -2.72
C SER A 49 1.90 -10.84 -2.71
N ILE A 50 2.95 -11.48 -3.23
CA ILE A 50 4.29 -10.87 -3.34
C ILE A 50 4.26 -9.64 -4.26
N LYS A 51 3.62 -9.74 -5.44
CA LYS A 51 3.50 -8.61 -6.37
C LYS A 51 2.78 -7.42 -5.74
N LYS A 52 1.67 -7.68 -5.03
CA LYS A 52 0.90 -6.64 -4.34
C LYS A 52 1.72 -5.98 -3.22
N ALA A 53 2.44 -6.78 -2.42
CA ALA A 53 3.32 -6.26 -1.37
C ALA A 53 4.39 -5.32 -1.93
N LEU A 54 5.06 -5.73 -3.02
CA LEU A 54 6.08 -4.91 -3.68
C LEU A 54 5.51 -3.61 -4.25
N HIS A 55 4.31 -3.68 -4.85
CA HIS A 55 3.61 -2.48 -5.34
C HIS A 55 3.29 -1.50 -4.19
N ILE A 56 2.79 -1.98 -3.05
CA ILE A 56 2.51 -1.13 -1.89
C ILE A 56 3.80 -0.47 -1.37
N ILE A 57 4.93 -1.18 -1.37
CA ILE A 57 6.23 -0.62 -1.01
C ILE A 57 6.64 0.52 -1.96
N GLU A 58 6.41 0.36 -3.26
CA GLU A 58 6.67 1.40 -4.27
C GLU A 58 5.81 2.64 -4.04
N VAL A 59 4.49 2.48 -3.91
CA VAL A 59 3.55 3.58 -3.62
C VAL A 59 3.91 4.29 -2.31
N ARG A 60 4.36 3.53 -1.30
CA ARG A 60 4.82 4.11 -0.04
C ARG A 60 6.11 4.90 -0.19
N ARG A 61 7.09 4.44 -0.98
CA ARG A 61 8.32 5.20 -1.25
C ARG A 61 8.06 6.52 -1.95
N GLU A 62 7.04 6.59 -2.82
CA GLU A 62 6.59 7.86 -3.40
C GLU A 62 6.08 8.84 -2.32
N ALA A 63 5.55 8.34 -1.19
CA ALA A 63 4.95 9.14 -0.12
C ALA A 63 5.86 9.37 1.11
N LEU A 64 6.88 8.54 1.32
CA LEU A 64 7.71 8.49 2.52
C LEU A 64 9.15 8.05 2.22
N THR A 65 10.15 8.73 2.82
CA THR A 65 11.58 8.40 2.71
C THR A 65 12.11 7.42 3.78
N THR A 66 11.23 6.74 4.54
CA THR A 66 11.64 6.07 5.78
C THR A 66 11.51 4.54 5.74
N GLY A 67 12.50 3.81 6.28
CA GLY A 67 12.51 2.35 6.43
C GLY A 67 11.66 1.82 7.59
N ARG A 68 10.54 2.49 7.90
CA ARG A 68 9.67 2.19 9.06
C ARG A 68 8.49 1.29 8.68
N VAL A 69 8.75 0.41 7.73
CA VAL A 69 7.96 -0.76 7.33
C VAL A 69 8.70 -2.00 7.81
#